data_AF-A0A839YFT1-F1
#
_entry.id   AF-A0A839YFT1-F1
#
_cell.length_a   1.000
_cell.length_b   1.000
_cell.length_c   1.000
_cell.angle_alpha   90.00
_cell.angle_beta   90.00
_cell.angle_gamma   90.00
#
_symmetry.space_group_name_H-M   'P 1'
#
loop_
_entity.id
_entity.type
_entity.pdbx_description
1 polymer ?
#
loop_
_entity_poly.entity_id
_entity_poly.type
_entity_poly.pdbx_seq_one_letter_code
_entity_poly.pdbx_strand_id
1 'polypeptide(L)' 'MRGDGKHEIAVPFGCSQFPHDTHESSRRCVEERYPMLAYHDELPRGGHHPAGERSSTFVDDVRASFRSVR' A
#
# COMPACT_ATOMS: atom_id res chain seq x y z
N MET A 1 -1.19 16.25 5.82
CA MET A 1 -2.26 15.72 6.70
C MET A 1 -1.61 15.07 7.91
N ARG A 2 -1.43 15.80 9.02
CA ARG A 2 -1.04 15.17 10.30
C ARG A 2 -2.32 14.64 10.94
N GLY A 3 -2.47 13.32 11.05
CA GLY A 3 -3.56 12.75 11.84
C GLY A 3 -3.36 13.12 13.32
N ASP A 4 -4.44 13.44 14.04
CA ASP A 4 -4.45 13.90 15.44
C ASP A 4 -3.89 12.91 16.50
N GLY A 5 -3.08 11.91 16.11
CA GLY A 5 -2.47 10.90 16.99
C GLY A 5 -3.47 9.94 17.64
N LYS A 6 -4.77 10.25 17.63
CA LYS A 6 -5.82 9.47 18.31
C LYS A 6 -6.15 8.12 17.65
N HIS A 7 -5.66 7.87 16.43
CA HIS A 7 -5.88 6.63 15.67
C HIS A 7 -4.58 6.20 14.98
N GLU A 8 -3.58 5.84 15.78
CA GLU A 8 -2.38 5.20 15.28
C GLU A 8 -2.68 3.74 14.91
N ILE A 9 -2.20 3.30 13.75
CA ILE A 9 -2.27 1.90 13.34
C ILE A 9 -0.99 1.20 13.80
N ALA A 10 -1.09 0.46 14.92
CA ALA A 10 0.01 -0.26 15.54
C ALA A 10 0.08 -1.73 15.09
N VAL A 11 -0.14 -1.99 13.80
CA VAL A 11 0.00 -3.32 13.19
C VAL A 11 0.81 -3.21 11.89
N PRO A 12 1.51 -4.28 11.47
CA PRO A 12 2.22 -4.28 10.19
C PRO A 12 1.27 -3.90 9.04
N PHE A 13 1.68 -2.92 8.24
CA PHE A 13 0.89 -2.38 7.14
C PHE A 13 1.62 -2.56 5.81
N GLY A 14 0.89 -2.93 4.76
CA GLY A 14 1.40 -3.00 3.39
C GLY A 14 0.64 -2.03 2.50
N CYS A 15 1.36 -1.28 1.66
CA CYS A 15 0.79 -0.32 0.73
C CYS A 15 1.29 -0.60 -0.69
N SER A 16 0.38 -0.60 -1.65
CA SER A 16 0.71 -0.82 -3.06
C SER A 16 0.05 0.27 -3.89
N GLN A 17 0.85 1.00 -4.66
CA GLN A 17 0.38 2.11 -5.48
C GLN A 17 0.27 1.71 -6.95
N PHE A 18 -0.88 2.01 -7.54
CA PHE A 18 -1.18 1.76 -8.93
C PHE A 18 -1.24 3.09 -9.70
N PRO A 19 -0.67 3.17 -10.92
CA PRO A 19 -0.41 4.44 -11.61
C PRO A 19 -1.66 5.14 -12.14
N HIS A 20 -2.80 4.45 -12.15
CA HIS A 20 -4.11 5.02 -12.54
C HIS A 20 -5.12 4.97 -11.41
N ASP A 21 -4.68 4.82 -10.16
CA ASP A 21 -5.56 5.03 -9.01
C ASP A 21 -5.81 6.53 -8.83
N THR A 22 -6.97 6.89 -8.29
CA THR A 22 -7.36 8.29 -8.07
C THR A 22 -6.57 8.94 -6.92
N HIS A 23 -5.94 8.12 -6.07
CA HIS A 23 -5.21 8.57 -4.89
C HIS A 23 -3.75 8.13 -4.95
N GLU A 24 -2.87 9.02 -5.40
CA GLU A 24 -1.43 8.83 -5.33
C GLU A 24 -0.92 9.34 -3.98
N SER A 25 -0.42 8.42 -3.15
CA SER A 25 0.07 8.75 -1.81
C SER A 25 1.58 8.59 -1.80
N SER A 26 2.36 9.67 -1.93
CA SER A 26 3.82 9.54 -1.92
C SER A 26 4.32 8.67 -0.76
N ARG A 27 5.36 7.86 -1.00
CA ARG A 27 5.93 6.95 0.01
C ARG A 27 6.15 7.64 1.37
N ARG A 28 6.68 8.87 1.34
CA ARG A 28 6.89 9.70 2.54
C ARG A 28 5.60 9.93 3.33
N CYS A 29 4.49 10.25 2.66
CA CYS A 29 3.20 10.45 3.34
C CYS A 29 2.69 9.16 3.98
N VAL A 30 2.93 8.00 3.33
CA VAL A 30 2.56 6.68 3.86
C VAL A 30 3.40 6.35 5.10
N GLU A 31 4.72 6.55 5.04
CA GLU A 31 5.64 6.34 6.16
C GLU A 31 5.32 7.24 7.35
N GLU A 32 4.99 8.52 7.12
CA GLU A 32 4.57 9.45 8.17
C GLU A 32 3.23 9.04 8.82
N ARG A 33 2.34 8.36 8.08
CA ARG A 33 1.00 7.97 8.56
C ARG A 33 0.97 6.58 9.20
N TYR A 34 1.80 5.66 8.74
CA TYR A 34 1.84 4.26 9.15
C TYR A 34 3.23 3.90 9.68
N PRO A 35 3.48 4.07 10.99
CA PRO A 35 4.80 3.82 11.60
C PRO A 35 5.31 2.38 11.44
N MET A 36 4.40 1.42 11.25
CA MET A 36 4.69 0.01 11.03
C MET A 36 4.54 -0.41 9.55
N LEU A 37 4.93 0.45 8.61
CA LEU A 37 4.94 0.12 7.19
C LEU A 37 5.96 -0.99 6.90
N ALA A 38 5.45 -2.20 6.65
CA ALA A 38 6.24 -3.40 6.39
C ALA A 38 6.43 -3.68 4.89
N TYR A 39 5.59 -3.11 4.04
CA TYR A 39 5.67 -3.27 2.59
C TYR A 39 5.20 -2.01 1.87
N HIS A 40 5.95 -1.59 0.86
CA HIS A 40 5.57 -0.52 -0.05
C HIS A 40 6.05 -0.85 -1.45
N ASP A 41 5.15 -0.85 -2.43
CA ASP A 41 5.51 -1.01 -3.84
C ASP A 41 4.74 -0.05 -4.76
N GLU A 42 5.37 0.31 -5.87
CA GLU A 42 4.80 1.15 -6.93
C GLU A 42 4.74 0.33 -8.21
N LEU A 43 3.54 -0.11 -8.57
CA LEU A 43 3.36 -1.02 -9.68
C LEU A 43 3.38 -0.29 -11.02
N PRO A 44 3.90 -0.92 -12.09
CA PRO A 44 4.00 -0.26 -13.39
C PRO A 44 2.66 -0.11 -14.13
N ARG A 45 1.60 -0.81 -13.70
CA ARG A 45 0.27 -0.83 -14.34
C ARG A 45 -0.86 -1.15 -13.35
N GLY A 46 -2.05 -0.66 -13.66
CA GLY A 46 -3.30 -0.87 -12.92
C GLY A 46 -3.92 0.45 -12.46
N GLY A 47 -5.15 0.41 -11.99
CA GLY A 47 -5.86 1.55 -11.43
C GLY A 47 -6.60 1.20 -10.16
N HIS A 48 -7.77 1.80 -9.97
CA HIS A 48 -8.54 1.71 -8.73
C HIS A 48 -9.03 0.30 -8.39
N HIS A 49 -9.22 -0.58 -9.40
CA HIS A 49 -9.71 -1.94 -9.19
C HIS A 49 -8.66 -2.98 -9.61
N PRO A 50 -7.48 -3.03 -8.96
CA PRO A 50 -6.36 -3.86 -9.40
C PRO A 50 -6.70 -5.36 -9.40
N ALA A 51 -7.54 -5.81 -8.46
CA ALA A 51 -8.02 -7.18 -8.40
C ALA A 51 -8.88 -7.57 -9.63
N GLY A 52 -9.62 -6.62 -10.20
CA GLY A 52 -10.46 -6.82 -11.39
C GLY A 52 -9.74 -6.56 -12.72
N GLU A 53 -8.81 -5.61 -12.74
CA GLU A 53 -8.07 -5.23 -13.95
C GLU A 53 -6.87 -6.15 -14.23
N ARG A 54 -6.17 -6.58 -13.17
CA ARG A 54 -4.91 -7.35 -13.25
C ARG A 54 -4.81 -8.33 -12.07
N SER A 55 -5.69 -9.33 -12.05
CA SER A 55 -5.81 -10.26 -10.91
C SER A 55 -4.50 -10.99 -10.56
N SER A 56 -3.68 -11.39 -11.54
CA SER A 56 -2.38 -12.05 -11.27
C SER A 56 -1.40 -11.11 -10.56
N THR A 57 -1.22 -9.90 -11.11
CA THR A 57 -0.34 -8.87 -10.53
C THR A 57 -0.78 -8.52 -9.11
N PHE A 58 -2.08 -8.32 -8.88
CA PHE A 58 -2.63 -8.07 -7.55
C PHE A 58 -2.33 -9.21 -6.57
N VAL A 59 -2.55 -10.46 -6.97
CA VAL A 59 -2.29 -11.62 -6.10
C VAL A 59 -0.80 -11.76 -5.77
N ASP A 60 0.08 -11.54 -6.74
CA ASP A 60 1.53 -11.64 -6.53
C ASP A 60 2.06 -10.56 -5.58
N ASP A 61 1.54 -9.33 -5.71
CA ASP A 61 1.85 -8.21 -4.84
C ASP A 61 1.34 -8.43 -3.40
N VAL A 62 0.09 -8.89 -3.23
CA VAL A 62 -0.44 -9.27 -1.92
C VAL A 62 0.44 -10.34 -1.27
N ARG A 63 0.85 -11.36 -2.03
CA ARG A 63 1.76 -12.40 -1.52
C ARG A 63 3.13 -11.83 -1.15
N ALA A 64 3.64 -10.84 -1.86
CA ALA A 64 4.89 -10.15 -1.54
C ALA A 64 4.79 -9.37 -0.22
N SER A 65 3.70 -8.63 -0.03
CA SER A 65 3.39 -7.94 1.22
C SER A 65 3.34 -8.91 2.41
N PHE A 66 2.64 -10.05 2.29
CA PHE A 66 2.63 -11.05 3.36
C PHE A 66 3.97 -11.76 3.59
N ARG A 67 4.90 -11.75 2.62
CA ARG A 67 6.26 -12.30 2.82
C ARG A 67 7.14 -11.36 3.64
N SER A 68 6.91 -10.04 3.63
CA SER A 68 7.75 -9.10 4.39
C SER A 68 7.46 -9.08 5.90
N VAL A 69 6.35 -9.68 6.32
CA VAL A 69 5.91 -9.75 7.73
C VAL A 69 6.01 -11.16 8.35
N ARG A 70 6.57 -12.13 7.63
CA ARG A 70 6.78 -13.51 8.12
C ARG A 70 8.05 -13.66 8.94
#